data_AF-A0A7V1Z8L5-F1
#
_entry.id   AF-A0A7V1Z8L5-F1
#
_cell.length_a   1.000
_cell.length_b   1.000
_cell.length_c   1.000
_cell.angle_alpha   90.00
_cell.angle_beta   90.00
_cell.angle_gamma   90.00
#
_symmetry.space_group_name_H-M   'P 1'
#
loop_
_entity.id
_entity.type
_entity.pdbx_description
1 polymer ?
#
loop_
_entity_poly.entity_id
_entity_poly.type
_entity_poly.pdbx_seq_one_letter_code
_entity_poly.pdbx_strand_id
1 'polypeptide(L)'
;MLVSTSDDALILLTPTRHRLRPDAQQILERKRCCFLPLEEALAATGPRQWQATEAAVQALQGFTGLHVPSPEANDGTAFFPTPAGATWADLSIRFVDGHSVAVRVGAAGGTYHYAQMGMADGRNASPTKQWELLQVLARNHGVLTWKSPDASRKNKKRRELLARDLKAFFRIDGEPIVATDDGKGWRTTFALSADD
;
A
#
# COMPACT_ATOMS: atom_id res chain seq x y z
N MET A 1 6.49 -2.26 -34.12
CA MET A 1 5.81 -3.54 -33.88
C MET A 1 5.62 -3.64 -32.37
N LEU A 2 4.39 -3.78 -31.89
CA LEU A 2 4.15 -4.02 -30.46
C LEU A 2 4.57 -5.47 -30.19
N VAL A 3 5.60 -5.65 -29.38
CA VAL A 3 6.14 -6.97 -29.00
C VAL A 3 5.99 -7.08 -27.49
N SER A 4 5.29 -8.10 -27.02
CA SER A 4 5.16 -8.39 -25.58
C SER A 4 6.24 -9.40 -25.20
N THR A 5 7.09 -9.05 -24.24
CA THR A 5 8.12 -9.93 -23.69
C THR A 5 7.70 -10.60 -22.38
N SER A 6 6.56 -10.17 -21.82
CA SER A 6 5.96 -10.72 -20.60
C SER A 6 4.46 -11.01 -20.81
N ASP A 7 3.93 -11.85 -19.93
CA ASP A 7 2.51 -12.18 -19.81
C ASP A 7 1.79 -11.36 -18.72
N ASP A 8 2.51 -10.45 -18.07
CA ASP A 8 1.97 -9.60 -17.02
C ASP A 8 0.88 -8.64 -17.54
N ALA A 9 -0.06 -8.32 -16.65
CA ALA A 9 -1.10 -7.34 -16.93
C ALA A 9 -0.48 -5.96 -17.18
N LEU A 10 -0.87 -5.30 -18.27
CA LEU A 10 -0.37 -3.98 -18.65
C LEU A 10 -1.48 -3.00 -19.00
N ILE A 11 -1.21 -1.72 -18.76
CA ILE A 11 -1.99 -0.58 -19.23
C ILE A 11 -1.19 0.09 -20.35
N LEU A 12 -1.80 0.25 -21.53
CA LEU A 12 -1.21 0.92 -22.68
C LEU A 12 -1.93 2.25 -22.93
N LEU A 13 -1.18 3.34 -22.79
CA LEU A 13 -1.63 4.70 -23.13
C LEU A 13 -1.07 5.10 -24.49
N THR A 14 -1.93 5.56 -25.40
CA THR A 14 -1.51 6.11 -26.70
C THR A 14 -2.13 7.48 -26.93
N PRO A 15 -1.54 8.37 -27.73
CA PRO A 15 -2.18 9.65 -28.05
C PRO A 15 -3.55 9.46 -28.71
N THR A 16 -3.64 8.51 -29.65
CA THR A 16 -4.83 8.23 -30.46
C THR A 16 -4.99 6.73 -30.72
N ARG A 17 -6.20 6.26 -31.03
CA ARG A 17 -6.48 4.89 -31.50
C ARG A 17 -5.97 4.64 -32.92
N HIS A 18 -5.90 5.68 -33.75
CA HIS A 18 -5.58 5.58 -35.19
C HIS A 18 -4.20 4.98 -35.52
N ARG A 19 -3.29 4.91 -34.55
CA ARG A 19 -1.95 4.34 -34.72
C ARG A 19 -1.88 2.86 -34.31
N LEU A 20 -2.96 2.31 -33.77
CA LEU A 20 -3.04 0.90 -33.40
C LEU A 20 -3.45 0.08 -34.63
N ARG A 21 -2.55 -0.82 -35.05
CA ARG A 21 -2.82 -1.75 -36.14
C ARG A 21 -3.70 -2.92 -35.64
N PRO A 22 -4.47 -3.58 -36.52
CA PRO A 22 -5.32 -4.71 -36.13
C PRO A 22 -4.58 -5.87 -35.46
N ASP A 23 -3.34 -6.15 -35.89
CA ASP A 23 -2.49 -7.18 -35.28
C ASP A 23 -2.15 -6.85 -33.81
N ALA A 24 -1.84 -5.58 -33.54
CA ALA A 24 -1.58 -5.09 -32.19
C ALA A 24 -2.85 -5.09 -31.33
N GLN A 25 -4.00 -4.75 -31.91
CA GLN A 25 -5.29 -4.83 -31.20
C GLN A 25 -5.60 -6.25 -30.74
N GLN A 26 -5.40 -7.25 -31.62
CA GLN A 26 -5.63 -8.65 -31.27
C GLN A 26 -4.70 -9.14 -30.14
N ILE A 27 -3.46 -8.62 -30.09
CA ILE A 27 -2.53 -8.91 -28.99
C ILE A 27 -3.06 -8.32 -27.67
N LEU A 28 -3.53 -7.07 -27.67
CA LEU A 28 -4.06 -6.40 -26.49
C LEU A 28 -5.32 -7.09 -25.95
N GLU A 29 -6.24 -7.47 -26.82
CA GLU A 29 -7.46 -8.21 -26.47
C GLU A 29 -7.12 -9.58 -25.87
N ARG A 30 -6.24 -10.34 -26.52
CA ARG A 30 -5.80 -11.67 -26.03
C ARG A 30 -5.15 -11.58 -24.66
N LYS A 31 -4.39 -10.52 -24.40
CA LYS A 31 -3.69 -10.30 -23.13
C LYS A 31 -4.54 -9.62 -22.06
N ARG A 32 -5.80 -9.27 -22.37
CA ARG A 32 -6.69 -8.52 -21.46
C ARG A 32 -6.03 -7.24 -20.93
N CYS A 33 -5.27 -6.56 -21.79
CA CYS A 33 -4.64 -5.29 -21.45
C CYS A 33 -5.69 -4.18 -21.36
N CYS A 34 -5.46 -3.21 -20.49
CA CYS A 34 -6.23 -1.97 -20.54
C CYS A 34 -5.63 -1.06 -21.63
N PHE A 35 -6.36 -0.81 -22.71
CA PHE A 35 -5.93 0.11 -23.76
C PHE A 35 -6.71 1.42 -23.65
N LEU A 36 -6.00 2.53 -23.50
CA LEU A 36 -6.58 3.85 -23.25
C LEU A 36 -5.96 4.89 -24.19
N PRO A 37 -6.61 5.19 -25.34
CA PRO A 37 -6.27 6.35 -26.15
C PRO A 37 -6.54 7.64 -25.37
N LEU A 38 -5.57 8.54 -25.28
CA LEU A 38 -5.69 9.81 -24.56
C LEU A 38 -6.80 10.69 -25.16
N GLU A 39 -7.02 10.65 -26.48
CA GLU A 39 -8.12 11.34 -27.16
C GLU A 39 -9.52 10.88 -26.72
N GLU A 40 -9.64 9.64 -26.22
CA GLU A 40 -10.89 9.06 -25.69
C GLU A 40 -10.93 9.11 -24.16
N ALA A 41 -9.76 9.06 -23.52
CA ALA A 41 -9.62 8.94 -22.08
C ALA A 41 -9.66 10.28 -21.36
N LEU A 42 -9.36 11.39 -22.04
CA LEU A 42 -9.34 12.72 -21.45
C LEU A 42 -10.32 13.66 -22.16
N ALA A 43 -11.15 14.34 -21.38
CA ALA A 43 -11.98 15.44 -21.84
C ALA A 43 -11.41 16.78 -21.34
N ALA A 44 -11.37 17.78 -22.21
CA ALA A 44 -11.02 19.14 -21.82
C ALA A 44 -12.19 19.74 -21.03
N THR A 45 -11.91 20.20 -19.81
CA THR A 45 -12.89 20.88 -18.95
C THR A 45 -12.68 22.40 -18.92
N GLY A 46 -11.55 22.88 -19.47
CA GLY A 46 -11.20 24.29 -19.59
C GLY A 46 -9.79 24.48 -20.16
N PRO A 47 -9.29 25.72 -20.27
CA PRO A 47 -7.93 26.00 -20.73
C PRO A 47 -6.90 25.31 -19.83
N ARG A 48 -6.13 24.37 -20.41
CA ARG A 48 -5.16 23.52 -19.69
C ARG A 48 -5.76 22.67 -18.56
N GLN A 49 -7.08 22.45 -18.58
CA GLN A 49 -7.76 21.59 -17.62
C GLN A 49 -8.32 20.37 -18.36
N TRP A 50 -7.96 19.20 -17.83
CA TRP A 50 -8.35 17.90 -18.40
C TRP A 50 -8.86 17.02 -17.27
N GLN A 51 -9.89 16.24 -17.56
CA GLN A 51 -10.41 15.23 -16.65
C GLN A 51 -10.54 13.91 -17.39
N ALA A 52 -10.34 12.80 -16.66
CA ALA A 52 -10.62 11.48 -17.19
C ALA A 52 -12.10 11.36 -17.54
N THR A 53 -12.39 10.76 -18.70
CA THR A 53 -13.77 10.44 -19.07
C THR A 53 -14.31 9.31 -18.19
N GLU A 54 -15.63 9.26 -18.02
CA GLU A 54 -16.26 8.18 -17.24
C GLU A 54 -15.90 6.79 -17.78
N ALA A 55 -15.86 6.64 -19.12
CA ALA A 55 -15.45 5.40 -19.77
C ALA A 55 -14.00 5.01 -19.42
N ALA A 56 -13.07 5.96 -19.36
CA ALA A 56 -11.70 5.68 -18.96
C ALA A 56 -11.58 5.29 -17.48
N VAL A 57 -12.37 5.95 -16.62
CA VAL A 57 -12.45 5.58 -15.19
C VAL A 57 -12.98 4.16 -15.04
N GLN A 58 -14.07 3.81 -15.72
CA GLN A 58 -14.65 2.46 -15.69
C GLN A 58 -13.69 1.40 -16.26
N ALA A 59 -12.99 1.70 -17.35
CA ALA A 59 -12.01 0.80 -17.94
C ALA A 59 -10.82 0.54 -17.00
N LEU A 60 -10.32 1.58 -16.33
CA LEU A 60 -9.28 1.43 -15.30
C LEU A 60 -9.78 0.63 -14.11
N GLN A 61 -10.98 0.94 -13.59
CA GLN A 61 -11.59 0.22 -12.48
C GLN A 61 -11.76 -1.27 -12.79
N GLY A 62 -12.32 -1.60 -13.97
CA GLY A 62 -12.49 -2.99 -14.40
C GLY A 62 -11.17 -3.73 -14.56
N PHE A 63 -10.16 -3.08 -15.13
CA PHE A 63 -8.82 -3.66 -15.23
C PHE A 63 -8.19 -3.88 -13.86
N THR A 64 -8.25 -2.88 -12.97
CA THR A 64 -7.72 -3.02 -11.61
C THR A 64 -8.48 -4.07 -10.81
N GLY A 65 -9.80 -4.18 -10.93
CA GLY A 65 -10.57 -5.21 -10.24
C GLY A 65 -10.21 -6.64 -10.68
N LEU A 66 -9.76 -6.80 -11.93
CA LEU A 66 -9.35 -8.10 -12.48
C LEU A 66 -7.91 -8.49 -12.11
N HIS A 67 -7.00 -7.52 -12.09
CA HIS A 67 -5.55 -7.77 -12.03
C HIS A 67 -4.87 -7.25 -10.78
N VAL A 68 -5.44 -6.24 -10.12
CA VAL A 68 -5.00 -5.80 -8.79
C VAL A 68 -5.80 -6.62 -7.79
N PRO A 69 -5.15 -7.33 -6.86
CA PRO A 69 -5.85 -8.08 -5.82
C PRO A 69 -6.85 -7.16 -5.11
N SER A 70 -8.15 -7.45 -5.29
CA SER A 70 -9.20 -6.82 -4.51
C SER A 70 -9.02 -7.26 -3.05
N PRO A 71 -9.11 -6.36 -2.06
CA PRO A 71 -8.98 -6.71 -0.64
C PRO A 71 -10.02 -7.74 -0.18
N GLU A 72 -11.07 -7.97 -0.97
CA GLU A 72 -12.13 -8.94 -0.64
C GLU A 72 -11.83 -10.36 -1.13
N ALA A 73 -10.85 -10.58 -2.02
CA ALA A 73 -10.79 -11.82 -2.80
C ALA A 73 -9.53 -12.68 -2.67
N ASN A 74 -8.49 -12.32 -1.89
CA ASN A 74 -7.50 -13.33 -1.46
C ASN A 74 -6.60 -12.86 -0.29
N ASP A 75 -6.57 -13.71 0.75
CA ASP A 75 -5.56 -13.78 1.82
C ASP A 75 -5.41 -12.61 2.79
N GLY A 76 -6.49 -11.86 3.02
CA GLY A 76 -6.65 -10.99 4.18
C GLY A 76 -5.76 -9.75 4.22
N THR A 77 -4.74 -9.63 3.37
CA THR A 77 -3.79 -8.50 3.35
C THR A 77 -4.17 -7.52 2.25
N ALA A 78 -4.68 -6.35 2.62
CA ALA A 78 -4.93 -5.25 1.69
C ALA A 78 -3.61 -4.52 1.35
N PHE A 79 -3.58 -3.76 0.25
CA PHE A 79 -2.50 -2.81 0.00
C PHE A 79 -2.97 -1.40 0.34
N PHE A 80 -2.11 -0.60 0.97
CA PHE A 80 -2.38 0.82 1.13
C PHE A 80 -2.11 1.55 -0.20
N PRO A 81 -3.00 2.48 -0.64
CA PRO A 81 -2.79 3.28 -1.85
C PRO A 81 -1.75 4.38 -1.61
N THR A 82 -0.49 3.98 -1.40
CA THR A 82 0.61 4.89 -1.09
C THR A 82 0.90 5.81 -2.26
N PRO A 83 0.89 7.14 -2.08
CA PRO A 83 1.27 8.09 -3.12
C PRO A 83 2.71 7.85 -3.63
N ALA A 84 2.93 8.08 -4.92
CA ALA A 84 4.26 7.96 -5.51
C ALA A 84 5.25 8.91 -4.83
N GLY A 85 6.43 8.39 -4.46
CA GLY A 85 7.48 9.16 -3.79
C GLY A 85 7.26 9.40 -2.30
N ALA A 86 6.22 8.83 -1.69
CA ALA A 86 6.03 8.90 -0.24
C ALA A 86 7.17 8.21 0.52
N THR A 87 7.55 8.80 1.65
CA THR A 87 8.55 8.29 2.57
C THR A 87 7.91 7.87 3.89
N TRP A 88 8.65 7.14 4.73
CA TRP A 88 8.15 6.78 6.06
C TRP A 88 7.83 8.01 6.93
N ALA A 89 8.50 9.14 6.71
CA ALA A 89 8.21 10.37 7.45
C ALA A 89 6.83 10.97 7.12
N ASP A 90 6.28 10.65 5.94
CA ASP A 90 4.95 11.10 5.51
C ASP A 90 3.81 10.24 6.08
N LEU A 91 4.14 9.10 6.69
CA LEU A 91 3.20 8.17 7.28
C LEU A 91 2.86 8.57 8.73
N SER A 92 1.56 8.58 9.03
CA SER A 92 1.06 8.60 10.41
C SER A 92 0.12 7.43 10.64
N ILE A 93 0.32 6.73 11.75
CA ILE A 93 -0.55 5.66 12.24
C ILE A 93 -1.06 6.05 13.63
N ARG A 94 -2.37 6.00 13.82
CA ARG A 94 -3.02 6.18 15.12
C ARG A 94 -3.91 4.99 15.42
N PHE A 95 -3.76 4.39 16.58
CA PHE A 95 -4.70 3.35 17.03
C PHE A 95 -6.08 3.96 17.28
N VAL A 96 -7.12 3.33 16.76
CA VAL A 96 -8.54 3.69 17.01
C VAL A 96 -9.14 2.79 18.07
N ASP A 97 -8.64 1.55 18.13
CA ASP A 97 -8.94 0.57 19.17
C ASP A 97 -7.78 -0.44 19.25
N GLY A 98 -7.92 -1.55 19.97
CA GLY A 98 -6.88 -2.58 20.09
C GLY A 98 -6.59 -3.39 18.80
N HIS A 99 -7.41 -3.24 17.76
CA HIS A 99 -7.44 -4.06 16.55
C HIS A 99 -7.36 -3.25 15.24
N SER A 100 -7.61 -1.95 15.29
CA SER A 100 -7.74 -1.08 14.13
C SER A 100 -6.88 0.17 14.26
N VAL A 101 -6.33 0.62 13.15
CA VAL A 101 -5.55 1.86 13.06
C VAL A 101 -6.08 2.78 11.98
N ALA A 102 -6.16 4.07 12.28
CA ALA A 102 -6.30 5.13 11.32
C ALA A 102 -4.93 5.45 10.73
N VAL A 103 -4.83 5.40 9.41
CA VAL A 103 -3.59 5.56 8.67
C VAL A 103 -3.71 6.73 7.71
N ARG A 104 -2.64 7.51 7.58
CA ARG A 104 -2.53 8.59 6.61
C ARG A 104 -1.14 8.65 6.00
N VAL A 105 -1.07 8.83 4.69
CA VAL A 105 0.15 9.15 3.94
C VAL A 105 -0.19 10.30 2.99
N GLY A 106 0.18 11.52 3.37
CA GLY A 106 -0.21 12.73 2.64
C GLY A 106 -1.73 12.91 2.53
N ALA A 107 -2.28 12.80 1.31
CA ALA A 107 -3.71 12.90 1.02
C ALA A 107 -4.46 11.55 1.07
N ALA A 108 -3.74 10.43 1.01
CA ALA A 108 -4.33 9.11 1.15
C ALA A 108 -4.52 8.76 2.63
N GLY A 109 -5.64 8.15 2.98
CA GLY A 109 -5.90 7.70 4.34
C GLY A 109 -7.08 6.74 4.43
N GLY A 110 -7.16 6.04 5.56
CA GLY A 110 -8.21 5.07 5.84
C GLY A 110 -8.03 4.38 7.19
N THR A 111 -9.02 3.60 7.59
CA THR A 111 -8.94 2.77 8.80
C THR A 111 -8.71 1.32 8.39
N TYR A 112 -7.74 0.66 9.02
CA TYR A 112 -7.33 -0.70 8.69
C TYR A 112 -7.26 -1.56 9.94
N HIS A 113 -7.84 -2.75 9.83
CA HIS A 113 -7.75 -3.81 10.83
C HIS A 113 -6.40 -4.53 10.75
N TYR A 114 -5.92 -5.12 11.85
CA TYR A 114 -4.66 -5.87 11.86
C TYR A 114 -4.60 -6.98 10.81
N ALA A 115 -5.75 -7.61 10.51
CA ALA A 115 -5.86 -8.63 9.48
C ALA A 115 -5.53 -8.03 8.09
N GLN A 116 -6.10 -6.87 7.78
CA GLN A 116 -5.85 -6.13 6.53
C GLN A 116 -4.39 -5.73 6.35
N MET A 117 -3.63 -5.60 7.43
CA MET A 117 -2.20 -5.30 7.40
C MET A 117 -1.31 -6.56 7.39
N GLY A 118 -1.90 -7.76 7.23
CA GLY A 118 -1.16 -9.02 7.19
C GLY A 118 -0.68 -9.48 8.58
N MET A 119 -1.26 -8.93 9.64
CA MET A 119 -0.84 -9.18 11.03
C MET A 119 -1.85 -10.03 11.82
N ALA A 120 -2.65 -10.85 11.13
CA ALA A 120 -3.50 -11.89 11.74
C ALA A 120 -2.76 -13.25 11.77
N ASP A 121 -2.88 -13.97 12.88
CA ASP A 121 -2.36 -15.34 12.99
C ASP A 121 -3.27 -16.30 12.20
N GLY A 122 -2.70 -17.02 11.22
CA GLY A 122 -3.46 -17.93 10.37
C GLY A 122 -4.12 -19.10 11.09
N ARG A 123 -3.78 -19.37 12.36
CA ARG A 123 -4.36 -20.46 13.16
C ARG A 123 -5.67 -20.08 13.83
N ASN A 124 -5.81 -18.82 14.25
CA ASN A 124 -6.92 -18.37 15.10
C ASN A 124 -7.43 -16.96 14.78
N ALA A 125 -6.96 -16.35 13.70
CA ALA A 125 -7.26 -15.00 13.27
C ALA A 125 -7.01 -13.91 14.32
N SER A 126 -6.29 -14.21 15.41
CA SER A 126 -5.97 -13.24 16.46
C SER A 126 -4.81 -12.32 16.04
N PRO A 127 -4.65 -11.16 16.68
CA PRO A 127 -3.51 -10.30 16.40
C PRO A 127 -2.19 -11.02 16.67
N THR A 128 -1.24 -10.87 15.76
CA THR A 128 0.10 -11.44 15.89
C THR A 128 0.94 -10.69 16.93
N LYS A 129 2.06 -11.30 17.35
CA LYS A 129 3.01 -10.67 18.29
C LYS A 129 3.68 -9.42 17.74
N GLN A 130 3.73 -9.23 16.42
CA GLN A 130 4.17 -7.98 15.81
C GLN A 130 3.12 -6.87 15.88
N TRP A 131 1.82 -7.19 15.79
CA TRP A 131 0.75 -6.21 16.07
C TRP A 131 0.79 -5.73 17.52
N GLU A 132 0.95 -6.66 18.47
CA GLU A 132 1.16 -6.32 19.88
C GLU A 132 2.38 -5.40 20.07
N LEU A 133 3.48 -5.64 19.34
CA LEU A 133 4.66 -4.77 19.38
C LEU A 133 4.36 -3.37 18.83
N LEU A 134 3.55 -3.26 17.77
CA LEU A 134 3.14 -1.97 17.21
C LEU A 134 2.32 -1.16 18.25
N GLN A 135 1.42 -1.81 18.98
CA GLN A 135 0.68 -1.18 20.09
C GLN A 135 1.62 -0.69 21.20
N VAL A 136 2.60 -1.52 21.58
CA VAL A 136 3.60 -1.13 22.59
C VAL A 136 4.39 0.09 22.12
N LEU A 137 4.85 0.11 20.86
CA LEU A 137 5.51 1.29 20.29
C LEU A 137 4.59 2.52 20.34
N ALA A 138 3.30 2.38 20.00
CA ALA A 138 2.34 3.47 20.03
C ALA A 138 2.13 4.08 21.42
N ARG A 139 2.01 3.24 22.45
CA ARG A 139 1.93 3.68 23.86
C ARG A 139 3.19 4.43 24.32
N ASN A 140 4.31 4.19 23.66
CA ASN A 140 5.58 4.87 23.92
C ASN A 140 5.94 5.88 22.80
N HIS A 141 4.93 6.42 22.10
CA HIS A 141 5.11 7.44 21.05
C HIS A 141 6.13 7.07 19.95
N GLY A 142 6.12 5.81 19.53
CA GLY A 142 7.01 5.28 18.50
C GLY A 142 8.39 4.83 18.99
N VAL A 143 8.69 4.87 20.29
CA VAL A 143 10.02 4.55 20.83
C VAL A 143 9.96 3.43 21.86
N LEU A 144 10.78 2.39 21.72
CA LEU A 144 10.92 1.32 22.71
C LEU A 144 12.38 1.16 23.12
N THR A 145 12.69 1.40 24.39
CA THR A 145 14.07 1.29 24.92
C THR A 145 14.22 0.07 25.82
N TRP A 146 15.46 -0.35 26.12
CA TRP A 146 15.73 -1.46 27.05
C TRP A 146 15.24 -1.20 28.49
N LYS A 147 14.95 0.07 28.83
CA LYS A 147 14.39 0.46 30.13
C LYS A 147 12.87 0.38 30.17
N SER A 148 12.23 0.26 29.01
CA SER A 148 10.78 0.12 28.93
C SER A 148 10.34 -1.21 29.55
N PRO A 149 9.23 -1.26 30.30
CA PRO A 149 8.75 -2.50 30.93
C PRO A 149 8.57 -3.66 29.94
N ASP A 150 8.19 -3.34 28.71
CA ASP A 150 7.93 -4.29 27.63
C ASP A 150 9.19 -4.73 26.86
N ALA A 151 10.37 -4.30 27.29
CA ALA A 151 11.64 -4.65 26.65
C ALA A 151 11.94 -6.14 26.79
N SER A 152 12.02 -6.84 25.65
CA SER A 152 12.35 -8.27 25.61
C SER A 152 13.29 -8.60 24.47
N ARG A 153 14.18 -9.58 24.67
CA ARG A 153 15.00 -10.13 23.57
C ARG A 153 14.14 -10.69 22.42
N LYS A 154 12.92 -11.14 22.71
CA LYS A 154 11.95 -11.61 21.70
C LYS A 154 11.50 -10.50 20.75
N ASN A 155 11.65 -9.23 21.16
CA ASN A 155 11.22 -8.09 20.36
C ASN A 155 12.11 -7.89 19.12
N LYS A 156 13.36 -8.40 19.11
CA LYS A 156 14.21 -8.31 17.91
C LYS A 156 13.55 -9.01 16.71
N LYS A 157 13.07 -10.24 16.91
CA LYS A 157 12.41 -10.99 15.83
C LYS A 157 11.04 -10.39 15.48
N ARG A 158 10.28 -9.97 16.50
CA ARG A 158 8.98 -9.31 16.30
C ARG A 158 9.12 -8.01 15.51
N ARG A 159 10.18 -7.22 15.76
CA ARG A 159 10.52 -6.01 15.01
C ARG A 159 10.83 -6.31 13.54
N GLU A 160 11.62 -7.34 13.26
CA GLU A 160 11.90 -7.75 11.88
C GLU A 160 10.63 -8.13 11.12
N LEU A 161 9.73 -8.90 11.76
CA LEU A 161 8.45 -9.27 11.18
C LEU A 161 7.54 -8.05 11.00
N LEU A 162 7.47 -7.18 12.01
CA LEU A 162 6.71 -5.93 11.94
C LEU A 162 7.19 -5.05 10.78
N ALA A 163 8.50 -4.86 10.65
CA ALA A 163 9.08 -4.07 9.56
C ALA A 163 8.78 -4.67 8.19
N ARG A 164 8.82 -6.00 8.06
CA ARG A 164 8.44 -6.70 6.83
C ARG A 164 6.96 -6.47 6.49
N ASP A 165 6.07 -6.65 7.46
CA ASP A 165 4.62 -6.55 7.25
C ASP A 165 4.23 -5.09 6.92
N LEU A 166 4.83 -4.10 7.58
CA LEU A 166 4.67 -2.68 7.25
C LEU A 166 5.17 -2.36 5.83
N LYS A 167 6.36 -2.84 5.44
CA LYS A 167 6.89 -2.65 4.08
C LYS A 167 5.99 -3.30 3.02
N ALA A 168 5.44 -4.48 3.30
CA ALA A 168 4.53 -5.17 2.39
C ALA A 168 3.21 -4.39 2.20
N PHE A 169 2.66 -3.86 3.30
CA PHE A 169 1.41 -3.12 3.29
C PHE A 169 1.53 -1.73 2.63
N PHE A 170 2.58 -0.98 2.99
CA PHE A 170 2.78 0.41 2.52
C PHE A 170 3.60 0.54 1.25
N ARG A 171 4.43 -0.45 0.90
CA ARG A 171 5.32 -0.39 -0.27
C ARG A 171 6.20 0.87 -0.32
N ILE A 172 6.62 1.35 0.85
CA ILE A 172 7.55 2.47 1.00
C ILE A 172 8.97 1.90 1.17
N ASP A 173 9.91 2.42 0.39
CA ASP A 173 11.32 2.04 0.48
C ASP A 173 11.97 2.50 1.79
N GLY A 174 13.02 1.80 2.22
CA GLY A 174 13.77 2.13 3.43
C GLY A 174 13.35 1.32 4.67
N GLU A 175 13.66 1.84 5.86
CA GLU A 175 13.47 1.14 7.12
C GLU A 175 12.42 1.84 8.01
N PRO A 176 11.28 1.20 8.31
CA PRO A 176 10.23 1.77 9.16
C PRO A 176 10.62 1.85 10.63
N ILE A 177 11.55 0.99 11.09
CA ILE A 177 11.95 0.88 12.50
C ILE A 177 13.47 0.78 12.61
N VAL A 178 14.09 1.87 13.06
CA VAL A 178 15.55 2.00 13.20
C VAL A 178 15.98 1.87 14.66
N ALA A 179 17.27 1.62 14.90
CA ALA A 179 17.82 1.71 16.25
C ALA A 179 17.81 3.17 16.73
N THR A 180 17.69 3.39 18.04
CA THR A 180 17.95 4.70 18.65
C THR A 180 19.44 5.05 18.55
N ASP A 181 19.78 6.34 18.62
CA ASP A 181 21.16 6.82 18.45
C ASP A 181 22.14 6.24 19.47
N ASP A 182 21.66 5.93 20.67
CA ASP A 182 22.43 5.29 21.74
C ASP A 182 22.52 3.75 21.60
N GLY A 183 21.87 3.17 20.59
CA GLY A 183 21.78 1.72 20.36
C GLY A 183 20.95 0.96 21.41
N LYS A 184 20.25 1.68 22.31
CA LYS A 184 19.55 1.08 23.45
C LYS A 184 18.04 0.93 23.24
N GLY A 185 17.60 0.93 22.00
CA GLY A 185 16.20 0.80 21.66
C GLY A 185 15.93 0.82 20.17
N TRP A 186 14.65 0.92 19.86
CA TRP A 186 14.13 1.09 18.52
C TRP A 186 13.21 2.29 18.47
N ARG A 187 13.19 2.98 17.33
CA ARG A 187 12.25 4.06 17.03
C ARG A 187 11.61 3.85 15.66
N THR A 188 10.34 4.20 15.54
CA THR A 188 9.69 4.32 14.24
C THR A 188 10.25 5.52 13.48
N THR A 189 10.30 5.42 12.15
CA THR A 189 10.64 6.55 11.26
C THR A 189 9.39 7.29 10.75
N PHE A 190 8.22 6.87 11.23
CA PHE A 190 6.90 7.42 10.97
C PHE A 190 6.24 7.84 12.28
N ALA A 191 5.22 8.70 12.21
CA ALA A 191 4.46 9.12 13.37
C ALA A 191 3.54 8.00 13.85
N LEU A 192 3.61 7.67 15.15
CA LEU A 192 2.82 6.60 15.75
C LEU A 192 2.27 7.04 17.11
N SER A 193 0.95 6.96 17.29
CA SER A 193 0.28 7.29 18.55
C SER A 193 -0.72 6.22 18.97
N ALA A 194 -0.92 6.09 20.28
CA ALA A 194 -1.99 5.27 20.84
C ALA A 194 -3.36 5.93 20.60
N ASP A 195 -4.42 5.21 21.00
CA ASP A 195 -5.76 5.78 21.17
C ASP A 195 -5.73 6.79 22.34
N ASP A 196 -6.53 7.86 22.22
CA ASP A 196 -6.63 8.92 23.24
C ASP A 196 -7.51 8.50 24.44
#